data_AF-A0A5J4Q788-F1
#
_entry.id   AF-A0A5J4Q788-F1
#
_cell.length_a   1.000
_cell.length_b   1.000
_cell.length_c   1.000
_cell.angle_alpha   90.00
_cell.angle_beta   90.00
_cell.angle_gamma   90.00
#
_symmetry.space_group_name_H-M   'P 1'
#
loop_
_entity.id
_entity.type
_entity.pdbx_description
1 polymer ?
#
loop_
_entity_poly.entity_id
_entity_poly.type
_entity_poly.pdbx_seq_one_letter_code
_entity_poly.pdbx_strand_id
1 'polypeptide(L)'
;IDAYTKQEADALLDDKLNISDQIDAYNKTEDDALLLLKADKTELIDAYNKSEVDALLDDKLNISDQIDAYNKIEVDALLDDKLNITDQIDAYTKQEDDALLLLKADKSELADYVDLASTQTITGQKQFGIISASSVSKQNKNDASILLTGGGDMLVSSLVSQPQLQEVRDIASGKSKGYVFAPTDEMNTWMEDQENVAKLAIGDNLYI
;
A
#
# COMPACT_ATOMS: atom_id res chain seq x y z
N ILE A 1 88.55 -45.79 -90.39
CA ILE A 1 88.58 -45.27 -89.01
C ILE A 1 87.11 -45.06 -88.63
N ASP A 2 86.40 -46.15 -88.32
CA ASP A 2 85.01 -46.28 -88.82
C ASP A 2 83.96 -46.83 -87.83
N ALA A 3 84.36 -47.34 -86.67
CA ALA A 3 83.42 -47.79 -85.64
C ALA A 3 84.01 -47.66 -84.23
N TYR A 4 85.20 -48.25 -84.02
CA TYR A 4 85.88 -48.30 -82.72
C TYR A 4 86.05 -46.91 -82.07
N THR A 5 86.61 -45.94 -82.81
CA THR A 5 86.83 -44.56 -82.32
C THR A 5 85.53 -43.79 -82.04
N LYS A 6 84.41 -44.20 -82.67
CA LYS A 6 83.09 -43.60 -82.40
C LYS A 6 82.49 -44.16 -81.12
N GLN A 7 82.56 -45.49 -80.94
CA GLN A 7 82.08 -46.17 -79.73
C GLN A 7 82.80 -45.66 -78.47
N GLU A 8 84.09 -45.37 -78.55
CA GLU A 8 84.88 -44.76 -77.47
C GLU A 8 84.42 -43.33 -77.13
N ALA A 9 84.07 -42.53 -78.14
CA ALA A 9 83.53 -41.18 -77.95
C ALA A 9 82.09 -41.18 -77.39
N ASP A 10 81.25 -42.11 -77.85
CA ASP A 10 79.87 -42.28 -77.37
C ASP A 10 79.87 -42.72 -75.88
N ALA A 11 80.78 -43.61 -75.47
CA ALA A 11 80.94 -44.03 -74.07
C ALA A 11 81.41 -42.89 -73.14
N LEU A 12 82.39 -42.08 -73.58
CA LEU A 12 82.83 -40.89 -72.83
C LEU A 12 81.73 -39.83 -72.68
N LEU A 13 80.79 -39.77 -73.60
CA LEU A 13 79.63 -38.88 -73.50
C LEU A 13 78.61 -39.40 -72.47
N ASP A 14 78.36 -40.71 -72.44
CA ASP A 14 77.46 -41.37 -71.49
C ASP A 14 77.99 -41.25 -70.04
N ASP A 15 79.29 -41.50 -69.81
CA ASP A 15 79.95 -41.29 -68.52
C ASP A 15 79.81 -39.82 -68.05
N LYS A 16 79.96 -38.86 -68.96
CA LYS A 16 79.83 -37.43 -68.65
C LYS A 16 78.39 -37.05 -68.31
N LEU A 17 77.40 -37.61 -69.00
CA LEU A 17 75.98 -37.41 -68.70
C LEU A 17 75.62 -37.99 -67.33
N ASN A 18 76.02 -39.23 -67.04
CA ASN A 18 75.84 -39.88 -65.74
C ASN A 18 76.45 -39.08 -64.58
N ILE A 19 77.64 -38.49 -64.76
CA ILE A 19 78.24 -37.59 -63.75
C ILE A 19 77.40 -36.31 -63.57
N SER A 20 76.84 -35.74 -64.64
CA SER A 20 75.97 -34.57 -64.56
C SER A 20 74.68 -34.88 -63.79
N ASP A 21 74.02 -35.99 -64.13
CA ASP A 21 72.78 -36.44 -63.48
C ASP A 21 73.00 -36.71 -61.98
N GLN A 22 74.16 -37.25 -61.60
CA GLN A 22 74.54 -37.44 -60.19
C GLN A 22 74.77 -36.13 -59.45
N ILE A 23 75.41 -35.14 -60.09
CA ILE A 23 75.62 -33.80 -59.52
C ILE A 23 74.26 -33.10 -59.32
N ASP A 24 73.37 -33.15 -60.31
CA ASP A 24 72.05 -32.53 -60.23
C ASP A 24 71.17 -33.20 -59.16
N ALA A 25 71.23 -34.53 -59.04
CA ALA A 25 70.55 -35.27 -57.99
C ALA A 25 71.10 -34.94 -56.58
N TYR A 26 72.41 -34.79 -56.44
CA TYR A 26 73.06 -34.38 -55.19
C TYR A 26 72.65 -32.95 -54.80
N ASN A 27 72.80 -31.98 -55.70
CA ASN A 27 72.44 -30.58 -55.48
C ASN A 27 70.96 -30.44 -55.08
N LYS A 28 70.06 -31.13 -55.80
CA LYS A 28 68.63 -31.14 -55.45
C LYS A 28 68.37 -31.70 -54.05
N THR A 29 69.08 -32.76 -53.66
CA THR A 29 68.94 -33.35 -52.32
C THR A 29 69.43 -32.38 -51.22
N GLU A 30 70.49 -31.63 -51.49
CA GLU A 30 70.99 -30.57 -50.59
C GLU A 30 70.01 -29.38 -50.49
N ASP A 31 69.42 -28.95 -51.62
CA ASP A 31 68.39 -27.92 -51.67
C ASP A 31 67.11 -28.32 -50.92
N ASP A 32 66.61 -29.55 -51.14
CA ASP A 32 65.44 -30.10 -50.45
C ASP A 32 65.68 -30.20 -48.92
N ALA A 33 66.88 -30.62 -48.49
CA ALA A 33 67.27 -30.66 -47.08
C ALA A 33 67.38 -29.26 -46.46
N LEU A 34 67.91 -28.27 -47.20
CA LEU A 34 68.00 -26.88 -46.75
C LEU A 34 66.62 -26.21 -46.66
N LEU A 35 65.68 -26.57 -47.55
CA LEU A 35 64.29 -26.14 -47.49
C LEU A 35 63.58 -26.71 -46.25
N LEU A 36 63.76 -28.00 -45.96
CA LEU A 36 63.20 -28.63 -44.76
C LEU A 36 63.71 -27.93 -43.48
N LEU A 37 65.01 -27.69 -43.37
CA LEU A 37 65.59 -26.99 -42.22
C LEU A 37 65.06 -25.56 -42.05
N LYS A 38 64.70 -24.87 -43.15
CA LYS A 38 64.04 -23.55 -43.10
C LYS A 38 62.57 -23.65 -42.65
N ALA A 39 61.86 -24.70 -43.06
CA ALA A 39 60.49 -24.96 -42.61
C ALA A 39 60.46 -25.27 -41.11
N ASP A 40 61.25 -26.24 -40.64
CA ASP A 40 61.34 -26.65 -39.23
C ASP A 40 61.68 -25.47 -38.32
N LYS A 41 62.62 -24.60 -38.75
CA LYS A 41 62.98 -23.39 -38.01
C LYS A 41 61.84 -22.38 -37.92
N THR A 42 61.01 -22.29 -38.97
CA THR A 42 59.86 -21.37 -39.00
C THR A 42 58.75 -21.88 -38.09
N GLU A 43 58.42 -23.17 -38.15
CA GLU A 43 57.44 -23.80 -37.24
C GLU A 43 57.86 -23.67 -35.77
N LEU A 44 59.16 -23.83 -35.47
CA LEU A 44 59.69 -23.63 -34.11
C LEU A 44 59.53 -22.18 -33.61
N ILE A 45 59.74 -21.18 -34.48
CA ILE A 45 59.55 -19.77 -34.14
C ILE A 45 58.05 -19.47 -33.90
N ASP A 46 57.16 -19.95 -34.77
CA ASP A 46 55.73 -19.75 -34.64
C ASP A 46 55.16 -20.45 -33.39
N ALA A 47 55.63 -21.67 -33.08
CA ALA A 47 55.27 -22.37 -31.86
C ALA A 47 55.74 -21.64 -30.59
N TYR A 48 56.96 -21.10 -30.59
CA TYR A 48 57.50 -20.32 -29.47
C TYR A 48 56.68 -19.02 -29.26
N ASN A 49 56.49 -18.22 -30.32
CA ASN A 49 55.70 -16.99 -30.28
C ASN A 49 54.27 -17.25 -29.78
N LYS A 50 53.63 -18.34 -30.25
CA LYS A 50 52.29 -18.71 -29.80
C LYS A 50 52.26 -19.03 -28.30
N SER A 51 53.24 -19.79 -27.80
CA SER A 51 53.31 -20.11 -26.36
C SER A 51 53.50 -18.88 -25.48
N GLU A 52 54.25 -17.86 -25.93
CA GLU A 52 54.38 -16.59 -25.20
C GLU A 52 53.07 -15.79 -25.22
N VAL A 53 52.36 -15.75 -26.35
CA VAL A 53 51.06 -15.07 -26.47
C VAL A 53 49.98 -15.74 -25.62
N ASP A 54 49.91 -17.08 -25.63
CA ASP A 54 48.93 -17.84 -24.84
C ASP A 54 49.17 -17.63 -23.32
N ALA A 55 50.44 -17.59 -22.88
CA ALA A 55 50.79 -17.31 -21.48
C ALA A 55 50.44 -15.87 -21.05
N LEU A 56 50.77 -14.87 -21.88
CA LEU A 56 50.42 -13.46 -21.62
C LEU A 56 48.90 -13.22 -21.60
N LEU A 57 48.13 -14.03 -22.34
CA LEU A 57 46.67 -13.97 -22.34
C LEU A 57 46.07 -14.55 -21.05
N ASP A 58 46.63 -15.67 -20.55
CA ASP A 58 46.21 -16.30 -19.28
C ASP A 58 46.46 -15.38 -18.08
N ASP A 59 47.67 -14.79 -18.00
CA ASP A 59 48.01 -13.77 -16.98
C ASP A 59 47.03 -12.58 -17.02
N LYS A 60 46.66 -12.12 -18.22
CA LYS A 60 45.72 -11.00 -18.39
C LYS A 60 44.29 -11.37 -17.97
N LEU A 61 43.84 -12.59 -18.25
CA LEU A 61 42.52 -13.08 -17.81
C LEU A 61 42.47 -13.18 -16.28
N ASN A 62 43.48 -13.78 -15.66
CA ASN A 62 43.61 -13.88 -14.21
C ASN A 62 43.59 -12.51 -13.51
N ILE A 63 44.25 -11.50 -14.07
CA ILE A 63 44.18 -10.11 -13.56
C ILE A 63 42.75 -9.55 -13.67
N SER A 64 42.04 -9.80 -14.77
CA SER A 64 40.65 -9.33 -14.95
C SER A 64 39.71 -9.97 -13.93
N ASP A 65 39.79 -11.30 -13.76
CA ASP A 65 38.96 -12.04 -12.81
C ASP A 65 39.20 -11.58 -11.36
N GLN A 66 40.45 -11.26 -11.00
CA GLN A 66 40.78 -10.69 -9.69
C GLN A 66 40.21 -9.28 -9.49
N ILE A 67 40.25 -8.43 -10.52
CA ILE A 67 39.66 -7.08 -10.47
C ILE A 67 38.13 -7.16 -10.31
N ASP A 68 37.47 -8.01 -11.09
CA ASP A 68 36.01 -8.20 -11.01
C ASP A 68 35.58 -8.79 -9.65
N ALA A 69 36.35 -9.73 -9.11
CA ALA A 69 36.13 -10.26 -7.77
C ALA A 69 36.31 -9.19 -6.67
N TYR A 70 37.37 -8.37 -6.76
CA TYR A 70 37.65 -7.31 -5.78
C TYR A 70 36.57 -6.23 -5.81
N ASN A 71 36.22 -5.72 -6.98
CA ASN A 71 35.15 -4.73 -7.16
C ASN A 71 33.81 -5.23 -6.62
N LYS A 72 33.48 -6.51 -6.84
CA LYS A 72 32.25 -7.10 -6.32
C LYS A 72 32.24 -7.10 -4.78
N ILE A 73 33.34 -7.48 -4.13
CA ILE A 73 33.44 -7.50 -2.67
C ILE A 73 33.26 -6.09 -2.09
N GLU A 74 33.86 -5.06 -2.69
CA GLU A 74 33.67 -3.68 -2.25
C GLU A 74 32.22 -3.20 -2.43
N VAL A 75 31.56 -3.56 -3.55
CA VAL A 75 30.15 -3.21 -3.81
C VAL A 75 29.20 -3.92 -2.83
N ASP A 76 29.40 -5.21 -2.58
CA ASP A 76 28.59 -5.98 -1.64
C ASP A 76 28.73 -5.41 -0.20
N ALA A 77 29.95 -5.06 0.23
CA ALA A 77 30.19 -4.45 1.54
C ALA A 77 29.55 -3.05 1.69
N LEU A 78 29.68 -2.19 0.67
CA LEU A 78 29.03 -0.88 0.65
C LEU A 78 27.50 -0.97 0.65
N LEU A 79 26.93 -2.06 0.11
CA LEU A 79 25.49 -2.29 0.10
C LEU A 79 24.97 -2.72 1.48
N ASP A 80 25.69 -3.60 2.19
CA ASP A 80 25.38 -4.01 3.56
C ASP A 80 25.43 -2.82 4.53
N ASP A 81 26.47 -1.98 4.47
CA ASP A 81 26.57 -0.76 5.27
C ASP A 81 25.40 0.21 5.01
N LYS A 82 24.97 0.33 3.75
CA LYS A 82 23.84 1.17 3.37
C LYS A 82 22.49 0.64 3.89
N LEU A 83 22.27 -0.68 3.83
CA LEU A 83 21.08 -1.33 4.38
C LEU A 83 20.99 -1.11 5.90
N ASN A 84 22.10 -1.32 6.61
CA ASN A 84 22.21 -1.11 8.05
C ASN A 84 21.86 0.34 8.47
N ILE A 85 22.28 1.34 7.68
CA ILE A 85 21.90 2.75 7.93
C ILE A 85 20.39 2.97 7.73
N THR A 86 19.78 2.41 6.68
CA THR A 86 18.33 2.52 6.44
C THR A 86 17.52 1.87 7.56
N ASP A 87 17.87 0.65 7.97
CA ASP A 87 17.18 -0.07 9.05
C ASP A 87 17.26 0.70 10.40
N GLN A 88 18.41 1.34 10.68
CA GLN A 88 18.57 2.18 11.86
C GLN A 88 17.73 3.48 11.81
N ILE A 89 17.61 4.11 10.64
CA ILE A 89 16.75 5.30 10.45
C ILE A 89 15.28 4.93 10.66
N ASP A 90 14.81 3.85 10.03
CA ASP A 90 13.41 3.40 10.15
C ASP A 90 13.06 3.02 11.60
N ALA A 91 13.99 2.37 12.32
CA ALA A 91 13.83 2.07 13.73
C ALA A 91 13.78 3.33 14.61
N TYR A 92 14.66 4.31 14.35
CA TYR A 92 14.72 5.56 15.11
C TYR A 92 13.45 6.41 14.90
N THR A 93 13.03 6.63 13.64
CA THR A 93 11.81 7.40 13.33
C THR A 93 10.57 6.77 13.97
N LYS A 94 10.45 5.44 13.92
CA LYS A 94 9.35 4.73 14.58
C LYS A 94 9.35 4.92 16.10
N GLN A 95 10.52 4.87 16.74
CA GLN A 95 10.63 5.11 18.18
C GLN A 95 10.29 6.55 18.55
N GLU A 96 10.65 7.53 17.70
CA GLU A 96 10.29 8.94 17.91
C GLU A 96 8.78 9.16 17.80
N ASP A 97 8.11 8.56 16.79
CA ASP A 97 6.65 8.60 16.64
C ASP A 97 5.91 7.94 17.82
N ASP A 98 6.35 6.75 18.27
CA ASP A 98 5.78 6.06 19.42
C ASP A 98 5.93 6.89 20.71
N ALA A 99 7.07 7.57 20.90
CA ALA A 99 7.31 8.46 22.03
C ALA A 99 6.47 9.75 21.96
N LEU A 100 6.30 10.35 20.78
CA LEU A 100 5.44 11.51 20.54
C LEU A 100 3.96 11.18 20.75
N LEU A 101 3.53 9.97 20.38
CA LEU A 101 2.20 9.45 20.69
C LEU A 101 2.00 9.28 22.20
N LEU A 102 3.00 8.72 22.89
CA LEU A 102 2.94 8.55 24.34
C LEU A 102 2.86 9.89 25.08
N LEU A 103 3.60 10.92 24.61
CA LEU A 103 3.59 12.27 25.18
C LEU A 103 2.30 13.05 24.87
N LYS A 104 1.70 12.86 23.68
CA LYS A 104 0.37 13.42 23.37
C LYS A 104 -0.78 12.70 24.07
N ALA A 105 -0.56 11.45 24.46
CA ALA A 105 -1.47 10.66 25.27
C ALA A 105 -1.13 10.74 26.76
N ASP A 106 -0.31 11.72 27.19
CA ASP A 106 0.07 11.85 28.59
C ASP A 106 -1.17 12.14 29.44
N LYS A 107 -1.55 11.12 30.23
CA LYS A 107 -2.83 11.07 30.91
C LYS A 107 -2.94 12.09 32.03
N SER A 108 -1.85 12.75 32.42
CA SER A 108 -1.87 13.77 33.48
C SER A 108 -2.75 14.96 33.10
N GLU A 109 -2.52 15.58 31.94
CA GLU A 109 -3.38 16.70 31.51
C GLU A 109 -4.84 16.24 31.32
N LEU A 110 -5.04 15.06 30.72
CA LEU A 110 -6.39 14.54 30.52
C LEU A 110 -7.10 14.19 31.84
N ALA A 111 -6.38 13.79 32.89
CA ALA A 111 -6.93 13.51 34.22
C ALA A 111 -7.29 14.79 35.00
N ASP A 112 -6.53 15.88 34.80
CA ASP A 112 -6.88 17.21 35.33
C ASP A 112 -8.15 17.78 34.66
N TYR A 113 -8.37 17.46 33.38
CA TYR A 113 -9.58 17.86 32.64
C TYR A 113 -10.76 16.88 32.75
N VAL A 114 -10.51 15.59 33.02
CA VAL A 114 -11.51 14.53 32.93
C VAL A 114 -11.26 13.43 33.99
N ASP A 115 -12.12 13.36 35.01
CA ASP A 115 -12.12 12.25 35.96
C ASP A 115 -12.51 10.93 35.27
N LEU A 116 -11.62 9.95 35.34
CA LEU A 116 -11.80 8.60 34.77
C LEU A 116 -12.57 7.64 35.68
N ALA A 117 -12.71 7.95 36.98
CA ALA A 117 -13.44 7.13 37.95
C ALA A 117 -14.94 7.50 38.03
N SER A 118 -15.31 8.68 37.55
CA SER A 118 -16.69 9.21 37.57
C SER A 118 -17.41 9.09 36.22
N THR A 119 -18.74 9.05 36.26
CA THR A 119 -19.60 8.99 35.06
C THR A 119 -19.50 10.28 34.23
N GLN A 120 -18.76 10.23 33.12
CA GLN A 120 -18.57 11.38 32.24
C GLN A 120 -19.87 11.75 31.48
N THR A 121 -20.31 12.99 31.65
CA THR A 121 -21.48 13.54 30.97
C THR A 121 -21.05 14.48 29.84
N ILE A 122 -21.25 14.05 28.59
CA ILE A 122 -20.95 14.88 27.42
C ILE A 122 -22.12 15.83 27.16
N THR A 123 -22.01 17.08 27.64
CA THR A 123 -22.99 18.14 27.36
C THR A 123 -22.64 18.91 26.09
N GLY A 124 -23.48 18.78 25.06
CA GLY A 124 -23.42 19.61 23.88
C GLY A 124 -24.45 19.22 22.81
N GLN A 125 -24.78 20.17 21.95
CA GLN A 125 -25.25 19.94 20.59
C GLN A 125 -24.17 20.59 19.68
N LYS A 126 -23.85 20.04 18.49
CA LYS A 126 -22.50 20.19 17.88
C LYS A 126 -22.30 21.29 16.81
N GLN A 127 -22.66 21.24 15.51
CA GLN A 127 -23.42 20.31 14.65
C GLN A 127 -24.77 19.93 15.28
N PHE A 128 -25.81 20.71 14.94
CA PHE A 128 -26.52 21.55 15.92
C PHE A 128 -25.59 22.69 16.40
N GLY A 129 -25.53 23.13 17.68
CA GLY A 129 -24.62 24.24 18.06
C GLY A 129 -24.41 24.56 19.55
N ILE A 130 -23.48 25.51 19.81
CA ILE A 130 -22.91 25.95 21.11
C ILE A 130 -23.96 26.09 22.21
N ILE A 131 -23.81 25.34 23.31
CA ILE A 131 -24.66 25.45 24.50
C ILE A 131 -23.91 26.12 25.65
N SER A 132 -24.38 27.30 26.06
CA SER A 132 -24.09 27.89 27.36
C SER A 132 -25.33 27.81 28.23
N ALA A 133 -25.51 26.72 28.98
CA ALA A 133 -26.63 26.52 29.88
C ALA A 133 -26.13 25.95 31.22
N SER A 134 -26.46 26.63 32.32
CA SER A 134 -25.97 26.30 33.67
C SER A 134 -26.57 25.02 34.27
N SER A 135 -27.66 24.48 33.70
CA SER A 135 -28.18 23.16 34.03
C SER A 135 -29.21 22.65 33.00
N VAL A 136 -28.93 21.50 32.37
CA VAL A 136 -29.96 20.67 31.71
C VAL A 136 -29.98 19.31 32.39
N SER A 137 -30.66 19.25 33.54
CA SER A 137 -30.87 18.03 34.30
C SER A 137 -32.27 17.47 34.03
N LYS A 138 -32.32 16.24 33.50
CA LYS A 138 -33.51 15.36 33.56
C LYS A 138 -33.42 14.37 34.73
N GLN A 139 -32.65 14.67 35.77
CA GLN A 139 -32.63 13.81 36.96
C GLN A 139 -33.94 13.98 37.74
N ASN A 140 -34.50 12.84 38.16
CA ASN A 140 -35.61 12.77 39.12
C ASN A 140 -36.97 13.39 38.72
N LYS A 141 -37.26 13.55 37.42
CA LYS A 141 -38.61 13.92 36.95
C LYS A 141 -39.42 12.67 36.59
N ASN A 142 -40.55 12.51 37.25
CA ASN A 142 -41.59 11.53 36.95
C ASN A 142 -42.60 12.10 35.92
N ASP A 143 -43.59 11.31 35.53
CA ASP A 143 -44.64 11.70 34.55
C ASP A 143 -45.59 12.83 35.01
N ALA A 144 -45.27 13.49 36.13
CA ALA A 144 -46.06 14.58 36.70
C ALA A 144 -45.62 15.99 36.25
N SER A 145 -44.62 16.12 35.35
CA SER A 145 -44.11 17.43 34.88
C SER A 145 -43.81 17.50 33.38
N ILE A 146 -44.11 18.64 32.76
CA ILE A 146 -43.85 19.00 31.37
C ILE A 146 -42.71 20.04 31.33
N LEU A 147 -41.74 19.87 30.43
CA LEU A 147 -40.66 20.85 30.22
C LEU A 147 -41.13 21.97 29.29
N LEU A 148 -40.86 23.22 29.65
CA LEU A 148 -41.14 24.40 28.83
C LEU A 148 -39.90 24.81 28.03
N THR A 149 -40.11 25.36 26.84
CA THR A 149 -39.03 25.79 25.92
C THR A 149 -38.16 26.94 26.45
N GLY A 150 -38.55 27.56 27.58
CA GLY A 150 -37.75 28.53 28.34
C GLY A 150 -36.93 27.95 29.50
N GLY A 151 -36.83 26.61 29.64
CA GLY A 151 -36.07 25.95 30.71
C GLY A 151 -36.77 25.84 32.07
N GLY A 152 -38.03 26.29 32.17
CA GLY A 152 -38.90 26.07 33.33
C GLY A 152 -39.73 24.78 33.22
N ASP A 153 -40.38 24.42 34.32
CA ASP A 153 -41.24 23.23 34.42
C ASP A 153 -42.71 23.61 34.68
N MET A 154 -43.64 22.81 34.17
CA MET A 154 -45.07 22.89 34.50
C MET A 154 -45.57 21.55 35.03
N LEU A 155 -46.23 21.54 36.20
CA LEU A 155 -46.83 20.31 36.73
C LEU A 155 -48.05 19.89 35.90
N VAL A 156 -48.17 18.60 35.60
CA VAL A 156 -49.34 18.01 34.92
C VAL A 156 -50.61 18.20 35.74
N SER A 157 -50.52 18.19 37.07
CA SER A 157 -51.64 18.52 37.96
C SER A 157 -52.17 19.95 37.77
N SER A 158 -51.30 20.89 37.40
CA SER A 158 -51.70 22.27 37.07
C SER A 158 -52.61 22.28 35.84
N LEU A 159 -52.25 21.54 34.79
CA LEU A 159 -53.07 21.36 33.58
C LEU A 159 -54.44 20.73 33.91
N VAL A 160 -54.45 19.69 34.75
CA VAL A 160 -55.69 19.03 35.21
C VAL A 160 -56.58 19.97 36.05
N SER A 161 -56.02 20.99 36.69
CA SER A 161 -56.76 22.00 37.46
C SER A 161 -57.28 23.19 36.64
N GLN A 162 -56.88 23.33 35.37
CA GLN A 162 -57.28 24.49 34.56
C GLN A 162 -58.81 24.50 34.32
N PRO A 163 -59.52 25.62 34.59
CA PRO A 163 -60.96 25.73 34.34
C PRO A 163 -61.34 25.53 32.88
N GLN A 164 -60.51 26.03 31.95
CA GLN A 164 -60.73 25.95 30.51
C GLN A 164 -60.76 24.52 29.97
N LEU A 165 -60.16 23.55 30.69
CA LEU A 165 -60.17 22.14 30.32
C LEU A 165 -61.26 21.32 31.05
N GLN A 166 -62.17 21.98 31.78
CA GLN A 166 -63.22 21.29 32.53
C GLN A 166 -64.19 20.55 31.62
N GLU A 167 -64.67 21.18 30.54
CA GLU A 167 -65.54 20.55 29.54
C GLU A 167 -64.89 19.31 28.91
N VAL A 168 -63.60 19.39 28.57
CA VAL A 168 -62.82 18.27 28.02
C VAL A 168 -62.72 17.12 29.02
N ARG A 169 -62.50 17.42 30.31
CA ARG A 169 -62.50 16.39 31.39
C ARG A 169 -63.86 15.75 31.57
N ASP A 170 -64.93 16.53 31.49
CA ASP A 170 -66.29 16.01 31.66
C ASP A 170 -66.69 15.14 30.46
N ILE A 171 -66.32 15.51 29.23
CA ILE A 171 -66.50 14.67 28.03
C ILE A 171 -65.71 13.36 28.17
N ALA A 172 -64.41 13.44 28.45
CA ALA A 172 -63.53 12.25 28.54
C ALA A 172 -63.90 11.29 29.68
N SER A 173 -64.56 11.79 30.74
CA SER A 173 -65.03 10.97 31.87
C SER A 173 -66.52 10.60 31.81
N GLY A 174 -67.22 10.91 30.71
CA GLY A 174 -68.65 10.62 30.55
C GLY A 174 -69.58 11.39 31.51
N LYS A 175 -69.07 12.47 32.12
CA LYS A 175 -69.81 13.38 33.01
C LYS A 175 -70.42 14.57 32.28
N SER A 176 -69.98 14.82 31.04
CA SER A 176 -70.60 15.79 30.15
C SER A 176 -72.06 15.43 29.93
N LYS A 177 -72.91 16.45 29.84
CA LYS A 177 -74.32 16.30 29.48
C LYS A 177 -74.55 16.09 27.98
N GLY A 178 -73.48 16.01 27.19
CA GLY A 178 -73.54 15.69 25.76
C GLY A 178 -73.88 14.22 25.54
N TYR A 179 -74.87 13.96 24.68
CA TYR A 179 -75.18 12.63 24.19
C TYR A 179 -74.19 12.21 23.11
N VAL A 180 -73.70 10.97 23.18
CA VAL A 180 -72.81 10.37 22.18
C VAL A 180 -73.60 9.30 21.43
N PHE A 181 -73.75 9.48 20.12
CA PHE A 181 -74.44 8.55 19.22
C PHE A 181 -73.41 7.77 18.40
N ALA A 182 -73.64 6.48 18.17
CA ALA A 182 -72.66 5.65 17.46
C ALA A 182 -72.82 5.73 15.91
N PRO A 183 -74.03 5.65 15.34
CA PRO A 183 -74.31 6.01 13.96
C PRO A 183 -75.13 7.32 13.85
N THR A 184 -75.03 7.98 12.69
CA THR A 184 -75.80 9.20 12.38
C THR A 184 -77.32 8.99 12.47
N ASP A 185 -77.81 7.79 12.15
CA ASP A 185 -79.24 7.47 12.19
C ASP A 185 -79.80 7.50 13.61
N GLU A 186 -79.03 7.06 14.61
CA GLU A 186 -79.41 7.11 16.03
C GLU A 186 -79.54 8.56 16.52
N MET A 187 -78.59 9.42 16.12
CA MET A 187 -78.65 10.87 16.37
C MET A 187 -79.87 11.50 15.71
N ASN A 188 -80.16 11.15 14.45
CA ASN A 188 -81.30 11.69 13.71
C ASN A 188 -82.63 11.30 14.39
N THR A 189 -82.84 10.02 14.71
CA THR A 189 -84.02 9.54 15.44
C THR A 189 -84.14 10.18 16.83
N TRP A 190 -83.04 10.45 17.53
CA TRP A 190 -83.07 11.15 18.81
C TRP A 190 -83.46 12.63 18.68
N MET A 191 -83.07 13.30 17.58
CA MET A 191 -83.43 14.69 17.27
C MET A 191 -84.86 14.86 16.73
N GLU A 192 -85.54 13.79 16.30
CA GLU A 192 -86.97 13.84 15.92
C GLU A 192 -87.90 14.02 17.13
N ASP A 193 -87.43 13.69 18.34
CA ASP A 193 -88.15 13.91 19.59
C ASP A 193 -87.96 15.36 20.10
N GLN A 194 -89.05 16.12 20.06
CA GLN A 194 -89.08 17.53 20.43
C GLN A 194 -88.76 17.77 21.93
N GLU A 195 -88.97 16.79 22.81
CA GLU A 195 -88.59 16.90 24.24
C GLU A 195 -87.07 16.72 24.44
N ASN A 196 -86.41 15.98 23.56
CA ASN A 196 -84.95 15.82 23.57
C ASN A 196 -84.25 17.06 23.02
N VAL A 197 -84.76 17.62 21.91
CA VAL A 197 -84.27 18.89 21.33
C VAL A 197 -84.40 20.04 22.35
N ALA A 198 -85.50 20.11 23.11
CA ALA A 198 -85.71 21.12 24.15
C ALA A 198 -84.71 21.04 25.34
N LYS A 199 -84.01 19.91 25.52
CA LYS A 199 -82.98 19.71 26.56
C LYS A 199 -81.56 20.00 26.06
N LEU A 200 -81.39 20.31 24.77
CA LEU A 200 -80.10 20.62 24.17
C LEU A 200 -79.64 22.02 24.58
N ALA A 201 -78.57 22.10 25.39
CA ALA A 201 -77.92 23.37 25.74
C ALA A 201 -76.60 23.51 24.98
N ILE A 202 -76.55 24.46 24.04
CA ILE A 202 -75.32 24.84 23.36
C ILE A 202 -74.59 25.86 24.26
N GLY A 203 -73.38 25.53 24.69
CA GLY A 203 -72.54 26.44 25.48
C GLY A 203 -71.83 27.48 24.61
N ASP A 204 -71.52 28.65 25.19
CA ASP A 204 -70.95 29.83 24.49
C ASP A 204 -69.52 29.62 23.91
N ASN A 205 -68.92 28.44 24.07
CA ASN A 205 -67.54 28.14 23.66
C ASN A 205 -67.38 27.66 22.20
N LEU A 206 -68.46 27.51 21.44
CA LEU A 206 -68.43 27.14 20.02
C LEU A 206 -68.41 28.39 19.13
N TYR A 207 -67.21 28.94 18.90
CA TYR A 207 -66.96 29.75 17.72
C TYR A 207 -66.95 28.83 16.48
N ILE A 208 -67.93 29.04 15.59
CA ILE A 208 -68.04 28.43 14.26
C ILE A 208 -67.34 29.34 13.24
#